data_AF-A0A2V9A7N0-F1
#
_entry.id   AF-A0A2V9A7N0-F1
#
_cell.length_a   1.000
_cell.length_b   1.000
_cell.length_c   1.000
_cell.angle_alpha   90.00
_cell.angle_beta   90.00
_cell.angle_gamma   90.00
#
_symmetry.space_group_name_H-M   'P 1'
#
loop_
_entity.id
_entity.type
_entity.pdbx_description
1 polymer ?
#
loop_
_entity_poly.entity_id
_entity_poly.type
_entity_poly.pdbx_seq_one_letter_code
_entity_poly.pdbx_strand_id
1 'polypeptide(L)'
;MPNRDVHLRVGSVSGAAYATYHAWGQPGPYVLAEAAGGLVGGIGGGLFPDWIDTPCSPRHRVEAHSMSITGTVGYFMNQQLPQWQANLRTEAQRYAQLRAASPALLPTIGYAVLEFILRFLSGLLAGLLAGYASHLALDSLTPSSLPILC
;
A
#
# COMPACT_ATOMS: atom_id res chain seq x y z
N MET A 1 8.15 -1.88 18.42
CA MET A 1 8.54 -3.08 17.66
C MET A 1 10.06 -3.20 17.59
N PRO A 2 10.65 -4.30 18.08
CA PRO A 2 11.99 -4.71 17.65
C PRO A 2 12.01 -4.86 16.12
N ASN A 3 13.03 -4.34 15.43
CA ASN A 3 13.16 -4.37 13.95
C ASN A 3 12.22 -3.43 13.17
N ARG A 4 11.65 -2.38 13.80
CA ARG A 4 10.82 -1.37 13.11
C ARG A 4 11.41 -0.87 11.80
N ASP A 5 12.71 -0.60 11.79
CA ASP A 5 13.42 -0.12 10.61
C ASP A 5 13.40 -1.11 9.44
N VAL A 6 13.39 -2.42 9.72
CA VAL A 6 13.32 -3.48 8.70
C VAL A 6 11.93 -3.50 8.07
N HIS A 7 10.85 -3.52 8.87
CA HIS A 7 9.48 -3.53 8.33
C HIS A 7 9.17 -2.25 7.55
N LEU A 8 9.69 -1.09 7.97
CA LEU A 8 9.57 0.16 7.23
C LEU A 8 10.26 0.09 5.87
N ARG A 9 11.52 -0.36 5.83
CA ARG A 9 12.29 -0.46 4.59
C ARG A 9 11.70 -1.51 3.65
N VAL A 10 11.43 -2.70 4.16
CA VAL A 10 10.88 -3.79 3.34
C VAL A 10 9.47 -3.44 2.88
N GLY A 11 8.61 -2.88 3.76
CA GLY A 11 7.27 -2.45 3.41
C GLY A 11 7.24 -1.34 2.36
N SER A 12 8.08 -0.30 2.53
CA SER A 12 8.18 0.78 1.54
C SER A 12 8.64 0.31 0.16
N VAL A 13 9.70 -0.53 0.11
CA VAL A 13 10.23 -1.06 -1.15
C VAL A 13 9.25 -2.04 -1.80
N SER A 14 8.66 -2.96 -1.02
CA SER A 14 7.67 -3.92 -1.53
C SER A 14 6.43 -3.21 -2.06
N GLY A 15 5.95 -2.18 -1.35
CA GLY A 15 4.82 -1.35 -1.75
C GLY A 15 5.08 -0.58 -3.04
N ALA A 16 6.23 0.06 -3.17
CA ALA A 16 6.61 0.77 -4.39
C ALA A 16 6.74 -0.18 -5.59
N ALA A 17 7.39 -1.34 -5.39
CA ALA A 17 7.56 -2.35 -6.43
C ALA A 17 6.22 -2.94 -6.88
N TYR A 18 5.33 -3.26 -5.94
CA TYR A 18 4.02 -3.83 -6.25
C TYR A 18 3.10 -2.83 -6.97
N ALA A 19 3.09 -1.57 -6.53
CA ALA A 19 2.36 -0.51 -7.22
C ALA A 19 2.92 -0.27 -8.64
N THR A 20 4.25 -0.30 -8.82
CA THR A 20 4.90 -0.17 -10.13
C THR A 20 4.52 -1.32 -11.05
N TYR A 21 4.50 -2.56 -10.55
CA TYR A 21 4.05 -3.74 -11.29
C TYR A 21 2.61 -3.57 -11.80
N HIS A 22 1.70 -3.13 -10.93
CA HIS A 22 0.29 -2.89 -11.30
C HIS A 22 0.10 -1.68 -12.22
N ALA A 23 1.04 -0.74 -12.22
CA ALA A 23 1.02 0.43 -13.11
C ALA A 23 1.77 0.18 -14.43
N TRP A 24 2.35 -0.99 -14.64
CA TRP A 24 3.13 -1.30 -15.84
C TRP A 24 2.30 -1.08 -17.11
N GLY A 25 2.90 -0.40 -18.09
CA GLY A 25 2.22 -0.02 -19.34
C GLY A 25 1.49 1.33 -19.29
N GLN A 26 1.44 2.00 -18.14
CA GLN A 26 0.95 3.38 -18.06
C GLN A 26 2.03 4.41 -18.43
N PRO A 27 1.64 5.64 -18.80
CA PRO A 27 2.57 6.76 -18.94
C PRO A 27 3.46 6.95 -17.70
N GLY A 28 4.74 7.25 -17.93
CA GLY A 28 5.76 7.36 -16.88
C GLY A 28 5.36 8.21 -15.66
N PRO A 29 4.79 9.42 -15.83
CA PRO A 29 4.34 10.23 -14.69
C PRO A 29 3.28 9.54 -13.81
N TYR A 30 2.41 8.71 -14.39
CA TYR A 30 1.39 7.98 -13.65
C TYR A 30 1.99 6.81 -12.88
N VAL A 31 2.96 6.11 -13.50
CA VAL A 31 3.74 5.06 -12.83
C VAL A 31 4.48 5.63 -11.62
N LEU A 32 5.10 6.81 -11.75
CA LEU A 32 5.79 7.47 -10.64
C LEU A 32 4.83 7.87 -9.52
N ALA A 33 3.65 8.41 -9.84
CA ALA A 33 2.64 8.75 -8.85
C ALA A 33 2.12 7.51 -8.11
N GLU A 34 1.82 6.43 -8.84
CA GLU A 34 1.42 5.15 -8.24
C GLU A 34 2.55 4.51 -7.42
N ALA A 35 3.80 4.56 -7.88
CA ALA A 35 4.95 4.07 -7.12
C ALA A 35 5.17 4.86 -5.82
N ALA A 36 5.03 6.20 -5.85
CA ALA A 36 5.10 7.05 -4.66
C ALA A 36 3.96 6.74 -3.68
N GLY A 37 2.75 6.54 -4.19
CA GLY A 37 1.62 6.05 -3.41
C GLY A 37 1.93 4.69 -2.77
N GLY A 38 2.44 3.75 -3.56
CA GLY A 38 2.83 2.41 -3.13
C GLY A 38 3.88 2.42 -2.04
N LEU A 39 4.86 3.31 -2.12
CA LEU A 39 5.87 3.52 -1.08
C LEU A 39 5.23 3.91 0.25
N VAL A 40 4.38 4.94 0.23
CA VAL A 40 3.69 5.45 1.44
C VAL A 40 2.71 4.42 1.99
N GLY A 41 1.93 3.78 1.11
CA GLY A 41 1.05 2.68 1.47
C GLY A 41 1.81 1.51 2.09
N GLY A 42 2.98 1.17 1.53
CA GLY A 42 3.88 0.14 2.04
C GLY A 42 4.38 0.40 3.45
N ILE A 43 4.71 1.65 3.76
CA ILE A 43 5.02 2.09 5.12
C ILE A 43 3.81 1.90 6.04
N GLY A 44 2.64 2.38 5.63
CA GLY A 44 1.41 2.26 6.41
C GLY A 44 1.05 0.81 6.69
N GLY A 45 1.03 -0.03 5.66
CA GLY A 45 0.70 -1.46 5.75
C GLY A 45 1.73 -2.24 6.56
N GLY A 46 3.02 -1.88 6.44
CA GLY A 46 4.09 -2.51 7.22
C GLY A 46 4.09 -2.14 8.71
N LEU A 47 3.40 -1.06 9.10
CA LEU A 47 3.22 -0.65 10.50
C LEU A 47 1.87 -1.06 11.08
N PHE A 48 0.87 -1.29 10.23
CA PHE A 48 -0.51 -1.54 10.64
C PHE A 48 -0.66 -2.74 11.61
N PRO A 49 0.02 -3.89 11.42
CA PRO A 49 0.00 -4.98 12.39
C PRO A 49 0.36 -4.55 13.82
N ASP A 50 1.44 -3.77 13.98
CA ASP A 50 1.89 -3.30 15.29
C ASP A 50 0.89 -2.37 15.98
N TRP A 51 0.01 -1.70 15.22
CA TRP A 51 -1.01 -0.82 15.79
C TRP A 51 -2.19 -1.60 16.34
N ILE A 52 -2.56 -2.71 15.70
CA ILE A 52 -3.65 -3.58 16.14
C ILE A 52 -3.16 -4.50 17.25
N ASP A 53 -1.93 -5.00 17.11
CA ASP A 53 -1.33 -5.99 17.99
C ASP A 53 -0.02 -5.44 18.59
N THR A 54 -0.15 -4.49 19.51
CA THR A 54 1.00 -3.79 20.09
C THR A 54 1.95 -4.80 20.75
N PRO A 55 3.22 -4.89 20.32
CA PRO A 55 4.13 -5.91 20.82
C PRO A 55 4.52 -5.66 22.29
N CYS A 56 4.07 -6.53 23.18
CA CYS A 56 4.34 -6.43 24.62
C CYS A 56 5.71 -7.00 25.02
N SER A 57 6.35 -7.79 24.15
CA SER A 57 7.70 -8.33 24.35
C SER A 57 8.39 -8.59 23.01
N PRO A 58 9.73 -8.77 22.97
CA PRO A 58 10.44 -9.13 21.75
C PRO A 58 10.04 -10.48 21.14
N ARG A 59 9.19 -11.25 21.82
CA ARG A 59 8.66 -12.55 21.39
C ARG A 59 7.15 -12.53 21.12
N HIS A 60 6.52 -11.35 21.18
CA HIS A 60 5.07 -11.20 20.92
C HIS A 60 4.77 -11.30 19.42
N ARG A 61 3.95 -12.29 19.03
CA ARG A 61 3.50 -12.49 17.63
C ARG A 61 2.05 -12.99 17.57
N VAL A 62 1.12 -12.26 18.17
CA VAL A 62 -0.30 -12.65 18.16
C VAL A 62 -0.89 -12.53 16.74
N GLU A 63 -0.43 -11.58 15.90
CA GLU A 63 -0.77 -11.52 14.47
C GLU A 63 -0.39 -12.80 13.69
N ALA A 64 0.76 -13.43 14.01
CA ALA A 64 1.18 -14.68 13.37
C ALA A 64 0.25 -15.88 13.69
N HIS A 65 -0.52 -15.81 14.78
CA HIS A 65 -1.54 -16.82 15.11
C HIS A 65 -2.82 -16.66 14.29
N SER A 66 -3.02 -15.49 13.68
CA SER A 66 -4.16 -15.17 12.82
C SER A 66 -3.83 -15.28 11.33
N MET A 67 -2.69 -15.85 10.93
CA MET A 67 -2.26 -15.96 9.52
C MET A 67 -3.35 -16.49 8.59
N SER A 68 -4.23 -17.36 9.06
CA SER A 68 -5.39 -17.84 8.29
C SER A 68 -6.44 -16.76 8.06
N ILE A 69 -6.86 -16.04 9.11
CA ILE A 69 -7.82 -14.92 9.04
C ILE A 69 -7.22 -13.78 8.22
N THR A 70 -6.01 -13.39 8.58
CA THR A 70 -5.25 -12.32 7.96
C THR A 70 -4.93 -12.61 6.49
N GLY A 71 -4.53 -13.85 6.18
CA GLY A 71 -4.31 -14.29 4.81
C GLY A 71 -5.58 -14.34 3.98
N THR A 72 -6.72 -14.71 4.58
CA THR A 72 -8.03 -14.70 3.89
C THR A 72 -8.49 -13.29 3.56
N VAL A 73 -8.37 -12.36 4.52
CA VAL A 73 -8.69 -10.93 4.30
C VAL A 73 -7.74 -10.34 3.25
N GLY A 74 -6.43 -10.59 3.36
CA GLY A 74 -5.45 -10.15 2.38
C GLY A 74 -5.73 -10.68 0.98
N TYR A 75 -6.09 -11.95 0.85
CA TYR A 75 -6.49 -12.55 -0.42
C TYR A 75 -7.74 -11.89 -1.01
N PHE A 76 -8.77 -11.69 -0.20
CA PHE A 76 -9.99 -11.01 -0.64
C PHE A 76 -9.70 -9.57 -1.10
N MET A 77 -8.93 -8.80 -0.33
CA MET A 77 -8.54 -7.45 -0.72
C MET A 77 -7.71 -7.44 -2.01
N ASN A 78 -6.83 -8.42 -2.19
CA ASN A 78 -6.04 -8.55 -3.41
C ASN A 78 -6.90 -8.86 -4.65
N GLN A 79 -8.01 -9.59 -4.49
CA GLN A 79 -8.98 -9.82 -5.57
C GLN A 79 -9.77 -8.56 -5.94
N GLN A 80 -10.01 -7.67 -4.97
CA GLN A 80 -10.72 -6.40 -5.20
C GLN A 80 -9.80 -5.28 -5.72
N LEU A 81 -8.50 -5.37 -5.44
CA LEU A 81 -7.50 -4.36 -5.78
C LEU A 81 -7.55 -3.93 -7.26
N PRO A 82 -7.59 -4.84 -8.26
CA PRO A 82 -7.65 -4.44 -9.66
C PRO A 82 -8.86 -3.56 -9.99
N GLN A 83 -10.03 -3.89 -9.43
CA GLN A 83 -11.25 -3.12 -9.65
C GLN A 83 -11.16 -1.74 -9.00
N TRP A 84 -10.66 -1.65 -7.77
CA TRP A 84 -10.48 -0.36 -7.08
C TRP A 84 -9.48 0.54 -7.80
N GLN A 85 -8.36 -0.02 -8.26
CA GLN A 85 -7.39 0.71 -9.07
C GLN A 85 -8.00 1.15 -10.40
N ALA A 86 -8.75 0.29 -11.08
CA ALA A 86 -9.42 0.65 -12.33
C ALA A 86 -10.38 1.84 -12.13
N ASN A 87 -11.17 1.84 -11.06
CA ASN A 87 -12.08 2.95 -10.72
C ASN A 87 -11.32 4.26 -10.50
N LEU A 88 -10.25 4.23 -9.69
CA LEU A 88 -9.42 5.41 -9.41
C LEU A 88 -8.73 5.95 -10.67
N ARG A 89 -8.20 5.04 -11.50
CA ARG A 89 -7.52 5.38 -12.76
C ARG A 89 -8.49 5.96 -13.80
N THR A 90 -9.72 5.44 -13.85
CA THR A 90 -10.79 5.96 -14.71
C THR A 90 -11.16 7.39 -14.30
N GLU A 91 -11.31 7.63 -13.01
CA GLU A 91 -11.60 8.97 -12.50
C GLU A 91 -10.43 9.93 -12.70
N ALA A 92 -9.19 9.46 -12.55
CA ALA A 92 -7.99 10.24 -12.87
C ALA A 92 -7.94 10.63 -14.36
N GLN A 93 -8.32 9.72 -15.26
CA GLN A 93 -8.43 10.01 -16.69
C GLN A 93 -9.51 11.06 -16.98
N ARG A 94 -10.64 11.03 -16.27
CA ARG A 94 -11.68 12.06 -16.38
C ARG A 94 -11.12 13.45 -16.05
N TYR A 95 -10.34 13.58 -14.98
CA TYR A 95 -9.68 14.85 -14.64
C TYR A 95 -8.60 15.25 -15.64
N ALA A 96 -7.85 14.30 -16.20
CA ALA A 96 -6.88 14.58 -17.26
C ALA A 96 -7.56 15.18 -18.51
N GLN A 97 -8.74 14.68 -18.87
CA GLN A 97 -9.56 15.21 -19.97
C GLN A 97 -10.10 16.61 -19.66
N LEU A 98 -10.64 16.82 -18.45
CA LEU A 98 -11.11 18.14 -18.02
C LEU A 98 -9.98 19.18 -17.99
N ARG A 99 -8.78 18.77 -17.56
CA ARG A 99 -7.56 19.59 -17.62
C ARG A 99 -7.24 19.99 -19.05
N ALA A 100 -7.24 19.05 -19.98
CA ALA A 100 -6.93 19.32 -21.39
C ALA A 100 -7.96 20.23 -22.07
N ALA A 101 -9.23 20.16 -21.64
CA ALA A 101 -10.31 20.97 -22.17
C ALA A 101 -10.45 22.36 -21.53
N SER A 102 -9.73 22.63 -20.42
CA SER A 102 -9.90 23.87 -19.67
C SER A 102 -9.04 25.01 -20.23
N PRO A 103 -9.62 26.17 -20.58
CA PRO A 103 -8.85 27.34 -21.01
C PRO A 103 -8.32 28.17 -19.83
N ALA A 104 -8.78 27.90 -18.60
CA ALA A 104 -8.45 28.68 -17.42
C ALA A 104 -7.36 28.00 -16.58
N LEU A 105 -6.40 28.80 -16.08
CA LEU A 105 -5.26 28.29 -15.32
C LEU A 105 -5.66 27.63 -14.00
N LEU A 106 -6.53 28.27 -13.22
CA LEU A 106 -6.88 27.77 -11.88
C LEU A 106 -7.59 26.41 -11.92
N PRO A 107 -8.61 26.17 -12.77
CA PRO A 107 -9.18 24.83 -12.94
C PRO A 107 -8.16 23.81 -13.47
N THR A 108 -7.28 24.21 -14.39
CA THR A 108 -6.22 23.33 -14.93
C THR A 108 -5.32 22.79 -13.82
N ILE A 109 -4.89 23.65 -12.89
CA ILE A 109 -4.09 23.24 -11.73
C ILE A 109 -4.91 22.32 -10.82
N GLY A 110 -6.16 22.67 -10.51
CA GLY A 110 -7.04 21.86 -9.67
C GLY A 110 -7.23 20.44 -10.22
N TYR A 111 -7.48 20.31 -11.53
CA TYR A 111 -7.62 19.02 -12.19
C TYR A 111 -6.31 18.22 -12.20
N ALA A 112 -5.16 18.87 -12.40
CA ALA A 112 -3.85 18.21 -12.32
C ALA A 112 -3.59 17.63 -10.91
N VAL A 113 -3.95 18.37 -9.86
CA VAL A 113 -3.81 17.91 -8.47
C VAL A 113 -4.73 16.72 -8.20
N LEU A 114 -6.01 16.78 -8.63
CA LEU A 114 -6.96 15.68 -8.43
C LEU A 114 -6.54 14.42 -9.20
N GLU A 115 -6.09 14.57 -10.45
CA GLU A 115 -5.51 13.48 -11.24
C GLU A 115 -4.34 12.83 -10.49
N PHE A 116 -3.39 13.64 -10.00
CA PHE A 116 -2.24 13.13 -9.25
C PHE A 116 -2.67 12.41 -7.97
N ILE A 117 -3.58 12.96 -7.18
CA ILE A 117 -4.07 12.36 -5.94
C ILE A 117 -4.70 10.99 -6.23
N LEU A 118 -5.52 10.86 -7.28
CA LEU A 118 -6.16 9.59 -7.61
C LEU A 118 -5.16 8.52 -8.07
N ARG A 119 -4.13 8.91 -8.84
CA ARG A 119 -3.01 8.01 -9.17
C ARG A 119 -2.26 7.61 -7.91
N PHE A 120 -1.90 8.57 -7.08
CA PHE A 120 -1.23 8.30 -5.80
C PHE A 120 -2.05 7.33 -4.93
N LEU A 121 -3.36 7.52 -4.81
CA LEU A 121 -4.25 6.63 -4.06
C LEU A 121 -4.33 5.21 -4.66
N SER A 122 -4.34 5.08 -5.99
CA SER A 122 -4.28 3.78 -6.68
C SER A 122 -3.03 3.00 -6.27
N GLY A 123 -1.89 3.69 -6.22
CA GLY A 123 -0.65 3.14 -5.74
C GLY A 123 -0.66 2.81 -4.25
N LEU A 124 -1.21 3.71 -3.44
CA LEU A 124 -1.29 3.57 -1.98
C LEU A 124 -2.06 2.32 -1.56
N LEU A 125 -3.16 1.98 -2.24
CA LEU A 125 -3.91 0.75 -1.96
C LEU A 125 -3.07 -0.51 -2.21
N ALA A 126 -2.35 -0.57 -3.33
CA ALA A 126 -1.43 -1.67 -3.61
C ALA A 126 -0.30 -1.71 -2.57
N GLY A 127 0.24 -0.55 -2.23
CA GLY A 127 1.27 -0.38 -1.21
C GLY A 127 0.84 -0.94 0.15
N LEU A 128 -0.35 -0.57 0.63
CA LEU A 128 -0.88 -1.05 1.92
C LEU A 128 -0.92 -2.57 1.98
N LEU A 129 -1.40 -3.22 0.92
CA LEU A 129 -1.46 -4.68 0.86
C LEU A 129 -0.08 -5.33 0.85
N ALA A 130 0.84 -4.82 0.03
CA ALA A 130 2.20 -5.34 -0.06
C ALA A 130 2.99 -5.11 1.23
N GLY A 131 2.85 -3.93 1.85
CA GLY A 131 3.47 -3.61 3.13
C GLY A 131 2.98 -4.54 4.24
N TYR A 132 1.67 -4.72 4.34
CA TYR A 132 1.04 -5.62 5.30
C TYR A 132 1.48 -7.08 5.10
N ALA A 133 1.43 -7.58 3.87
CA ALA A 133 1.92 -8.92 3.54
C ALA A 133 3.40 -9.10 3.87
N SER A 134 4.24 -8.10 3.58
CA SER A 134 5.67 -8.17 3.88
C SER A 134 5.96 -8.18 5.38
N HIS A 135 5.16 -7.48 6.18
CA HIS A 135 5.27 -7.54 7.63
C HIS A 135 5.01 -8.96 8.14
N LEU A 136 3.89 -9.58 7.72
CA LEU A 136 3.55 -10.95 8.10
C LEU A 136 4.60 -11.97 7.66
N ALA A 137 5.15 -11.79 6.45
CA ALA A 137 6.22 -12.65 5.94
C ALA A 137 7.50 -12.53 6.79
N LEU A 138 7.93 -11.31 7.14
CA LEU A 138 9.10 -11.11 8.02
C LEU A 138 8.88 -11.72 9.40
N ASP A 139 7.67 -11.59 9.93
CA ASP A 139 7.29 -12.12 11.23
C ASP A 139 7.27 -13.64 11.28
N SER A 140 6.74 -14.28 10.24
CA SER A 140 6.69 -15.75 10.13
C SER A 140 8.05 -16.40 9.88
N LEU A 141 9.01 -15.69 9.27
CA LEU A 141 10.32 -16.23 8.92
C LEU A 141 11.41 -16.00 9.99
N THR A 142 11.11 -15.26 11.06
CA THR A 142 12.07 -15.02 12.15
C THR A 142 11.94 -16.12 13.23
N PRO A 143 12.96 -16.97 13.46
CA PRO A 143 12.85 -18.09 14.38
C PRO A 143 12.92 -17.64 15.85
N SER A 144 11.84 -17.82 16.63
CA SER A 144 11.86 -17.76 18.10
C SER A 144 10.55 -18.26 18.76
N SER A 145 10.70 -18.79 19.98
CA SER A 145 9.68 -19.49 20.78
C SER A 145 8.78 -18.56 21.62
N LEU A 146 7.54 -19.01 21.84
CA LEU A 146 6.45 -18.27 22.51
C LEU A 146 6.67 -18.07 24.02
N PRO A 147 6.37 -16.87 24.57
CA PRO A 147 5.61 -16.75 25.81
C PRO A 147 4.14 -16.51 25.45
N ILE A 148 3.29 -17.42 25.93
CA ILE A 148 1.87 -17.53 25.58
C ILE A 148 1.01 -16.49 26.33
N LEU A 149 1.60 -15.75 27.28
CA LEU A 149 0.93 -14.73 28.08
C LEU A 149 1.89 -13.55 28.31
N CYS A 150 1.31 -12.36 28.29
CA CYS A 150 1.90 -11.15 28.86
C CYS A 150 1.40 -10.97 30.28
#